data_AF-A0A2W5T1B5-F1
#
_entry.id   AF-A0A2W5T1B5-F1
#
_cell.length_a   1.000
_cell.length_b   1.000
_cell.length_c   1.000
_cell.angle_alpha   90.00
_cell.angle_beta   90.00
_cell.angle_gamma   90.00
#
_symmetry.space_group_name_H-M   'P 1'
#
loop_
_entity.id
_entity.type
_entity.pdbx_description
1 polymer ?
#
loop_
_entity_poly.entity_id
_entity_poly.type
_entity_poly.pdbx_seq_one_letter_code
_entity_poly.pdbx_strand_id
1 'polypeptide(L)'
;MSDSIRRLHAAVVATRRGRNPSPRTAKLFAKGRHFIAKKVAEEAVEVALDAVGGDAAGAVRESADLLYNLVVLWVEMGIDPEDIWAEMHRRENLMGMAEKLPKPRAKASGLGMGVRLSDDLFATDLPADLLGAVRRETTEPGTEASASPAARTR
;
A
#
# COMPACT_ATOMS: atom_id res chain seq x y z
N MET A 1 11.25 9.24 -13.45
CA MET A 1 10.54 9.06 -12.17
C MET A 1 11.42 9.42 -10.96
N SER A 2 12.68 8.94 -10.91
CA SER A 2 13.64 9.29 -9.85
C SER A 2 13.79 10.81 -9.63
N ASP A 3 13.73 11.60 -10.71
CA ASP A 3 13.82 13.06 -10.60
C ASP A 3 12.64 13.70 -9.86
N SER A 4 11.40 13.28 -10.10
CA SER A 4 10.24 13.81 -9.38
C SER A 4 10.28 13.47 -7.88
N ILE A 5 10.69 12.26 -7.54
CA ILE A 5 10.84 11.84 -6.13
C ILE A 5 11.97 12.61 -5.45
N ARG A 6 13.10 12.82 -6.13
CA ARG A 6 14.22 13.61 -5.61
C ARG A 6 13.82 15.07 -5.35
N ARG A 7 13.12 15.70 -6.29
CA ARG A 7 12.60 17.07 -6.11
C ARG A 7 11.61 17.14 -4.95
N LEU A 8 10.72 16.15 -4.81
CA LEU A 8 9.78 16.08 -3.70
C LEU A 8 10.50 15.91 -2.35
N HIS A 9 11.47 14.99 -2.27
CA HIS A 9 12.27 14.78 -1.06
C HIS A 9 12.99 16.06 -0.65
N ALA A 10 13.66 16.73 -1.59
CA ALA A 10 14.34 18.00 -1.32
C ALA A 10 13.36 19.08 -0.80
N ALA A 11 12.16 19.18 -1.37
CA ALA A 11 11.14 20.10 -0.91
C ALA A 11 10.64 19.77 0.52
N VAL A 12 10.45 18.49 0.84
CA VAL A 12 10.06 18.02 2.17
C VAL A 12 11.17 18.26 3.21
N VAL A 13 12.43 18.01 2.86
CA VAL A 13 13.60 18.34 3.70
C VAL A 13 13.66 19.85 3.96
N ALA A 14 13.40 20.67 2.95
CA ALA A 14 13.34 22.13 3.12
C ALA A 14 12.21 22.52 4.09
N THR A 15 11.03 21.89 4.01
CA THR A 15 9.94 22.13 4.98
C THR A 15 10.33 21.70 6.39
N ARG A 16 10.92 20.51 6.57
CA ARG A 16 11.37 20.03 7.89
C ARG A 16 12.37 21.00 8.54
N ARG A 17 13.19 21.66 7.74
CA ARG A 17 14.17 22.68 8.17
C ARG A 17 13.58 24.09 8.30
N GLY A 18 12.28 24.28 8.10
CA GLY A 18 11.61 25.59 8.15
C GLY A 18 11.93 26.52 6.98
N ARG A 19 12.52 26.01 5.90
CA ARG A 19 12.95 26.80 4.72
C ARG A 19 11.96 26.77 3.55
N ASN A 20 10.91 25.96 3.63
CA ASN A 20 9.85 25.87 2.64
C ASN A 20 8.49 25.65 3.35
N PRO A 21 7.68 26.69 3.57
CA PRO A 21 6.44 26.54 4.32
C PRO A 21 5.42 25.70 3.54
N SER A 22 5.13 24.50 4.05
CA SER A 22 4.04 23.65 3.58
C SER A 22 3.19 23.25 4.79
N PRO A 23 1.98 23.82 4.96
CA PRO A 23 1.13 23.52 6.12
C PRO A 23 0.80 22.02 6.26
N ARG A 24 0.53 21.33 5.14
CA ARG A 24 0.27 19.87 5.10
C ARG A 24 1.46 19.10 5.66
N THR A 25 2.65 19.35 5.13
CA THR A 25 3.88 18.64 5.52
C THR A 25 4.29 18.99 6.96
N ALA A 26 4.18 20.26 7.36
CA ALA A 26 4.45 20.69 8.73
C ALA A 26 3.51 20.01 9.75
N LYS A 27 2.23 19.85 9.42
CA LYS A 27 1.26 19.12 10.26
C LYS A 27 1.63 17.65 10.42
N LEU A 28 2.11 16.99 9.37
CA LEU A 28 2.58 15.61 9.44
C LEU A 28 3.76 15.48 10.41
N PHE A 29 4.76 16.35 10.27
CA PHE A 29 5.91 16.38 11.18
C PHE A 29 5.53 16.72 12.63
N ALA A 30 4.61 17.67 12.83
CA ALA A 30 4.12 18.01 14.16
C ALA A 30 3.41 16.83 14.86
N LYS A 31 2.78 15.94 14.10
CA LYS A 31 2.14 14.72 14.61
C LYS A 31 3.09 13.53 14.77
N GLY A 32 4.31 13.63 14.24
CA GLY A 32 5.39 12.66 14.41
C GLY A 32 5.25 11.38 13.57
N ARG A 33 6.28 10.53 13.69
CA ARG A 33 6.50 9.35 12.85
C ARG A 33 5.33 8.36 12.82
N HIS A 34 4.70 8.09 13.97
CA HIS A 34 3.55 7.17 14.02
C HIS A 34 2.39 7.61 13.14
N PHE A 35 2.08 8.91 13.16
CA PHE A 35 1.01 9.47 12.33
C PHE A 35 1.36 9.43 10.85
N ILE A 36 2.62 9.70 10.49
CA ILE A 36 3.10 9.62 9.11
C ILE A 36 2.98 8.18 8.59
N ALA A 37 3.41 7.19 9.38
CA ALA A 37 3.30 5.78 9.02
C ALA A 37 1.83 5.33 8.86
N LYS A 38 0.92 5.83 9.71
CA LYS A 38 -0.52 5.60 9.55
C LYS A 38 -1.01 6.11 8.20
N LYS A 39 -0.64 7.32 7.78
CA LYS A 39 -0.99 7.86 6.46
C LYS A 39 -0.49 6.96 5.33
N VAL A 40 0.77 6.50 5.36
CA VAL A 40 1.29 5.56 4.35
C VAL A 40 0.44 4.30 4.24
N ALA A 41 -0.01 3.74 5.37
CA ALA A 41 -0.86 2.55 5.38
C ALA A 41 -2.26 2.83 4.81
N GLU A 42 -2.87 3.97 5.16
CA GLU A 42 -4.17 4.39 4.62
C GLU A 42 -4.13 4.50 3.08
N GLU A 43 -3.20 5.27 2.51
CA GLU A 43 -3.14 5.47 1.05
C GLU A 43 -2.85 4.15 0.32
N ALA A 44 -2.06 3.25 0.92
CA ALA A 44 -1.79 1.94 0.32
C ALA A 44 -3.05 1.05 0.25
N VAL A 45 -3.92 1.15 1.26
CA VAL A 45 -5.22 0.47 1.26
C VAL A 45 -6.15 1.10 0.22
N GLU A 46 -6.19 2.42 0.13
CA GLU A 46 -7.01 3.15 -0.85
C GLU A 46 -6.61 2.80 -2.30
N VAL A 47 -5.31 2.77 -2.62
CA VAL A 47 -4.81 2.29 -3.92
C VAL A 47 -5.31 0.88 -4.23
N ALA A 48 -5.23 -0.04 -3.26
CA ALA A 48 -5.65 -1.42 -3.47
C ALA A 48 -7.15 -1.54 -3.68
N LEU A 49 -7.95 -0.76 -2.95
CA LEU A 49 -9.40 -0.76 -3.06
C LEU A 49 -9.88 -0.14 -4.38
N ASP A 50 -9.28 0.96 -4.81
CA ASP A 50 -9.58 1.57 -6.12
C ASP A 50 -9.22 0.61 -7.25
N ALA A 51 -8.10 -0.11 -7.14
CA ALA A 51 -7.71 -1.14 -8.11
C ALA A 51 -8.72 -2.29 -8.17
N VAL A 52 -9.20 -2.79 -7.01
CA VAL A 52 -10.23 -3.84 -6.95
C VAL A 52 -11.57 -3.32 -7.50
N GLY A 53 -11.93 -2.08 -7.20
CA GLY A 53 -13.15 -1.43 -7.69
C GLY A 53 -13.11 -1.00 -9.15
N GLY A 54 -11.97 -1.16 -9.84
CA GLY A 54 -11.80 -0.75 -11.24
C GLY A 54 -11.70 0.77 -11.45
N ASP A 55 -11.51 1.57 -10.39
CA ASP A 55 -11.28 3.02 -10.51
C ASP A 55 -9.79 3.31 -10.75
N ALA A 56 -9.37 3.23 -12.02
CA ALA A 56 -8.00 3.55 -12.40
C ALA A 56 -7.62 5.02 -12.09
N ALA A 57 -8.58 5.95 -12.14
CA ALA A 57 -8.32 7.35 -11.84
C ALA A 57 -8.11 7.57 -10.34
N GLY A 58 -8.88 6.88 -9.50
CA GLY A 58 -8.68 6.76 -8.06
C GLY A 58 -7.30 6.20 -7.75
N ALA A 59 -6.98 5.02 -8.26
CA ALA A 59 -5.70 4.38 -8.02
C ALA A 59 -4.50 5.27 -8.38
N VAL A 60 -4.59 6.09 -9.43
CA VAL A 60 -3.55 7.09 -9.78
C VAL A 60 -3.43 8.20 -8.73
N ARG A 61 -4.55 8.76 -8.25
CA ARG A 61 -4.55 9.81 -7.21
C ARG A 61 -3.97 9.28 -5.90
N GLU A 62 -4.48 8.14 -5.44
CA GLU A 62 -4.03 7.54 -4.18
C GLU A 62 -2.59 7.04 -4.28
N SER A 63 -2.13 6.62 -5.46
CA SER A 63 -0.70 6.27 -5.67
C SER A 63 0.19 7.50 -5.51
N ALA A 64 -0.25 8.68 -5.96
CA ALA A 64 0.49 9.92 -5.79
C ALA A 64 0.55 10.33 -4.30
N ASP A 65 -0.55 10.20 -3.57
CA ASP A 65 -0.58 10.48 -2.13
C ASP A 65 0.23 9.45 -1.32
N LEU A 66 0.21 8.17 -1.71
CA LEU A 66 1.06 7.13 -1.15
C LEU A 66 2.55 7.49 -1.32
N LEU A 67 2.98 7.82 -2.53
CA LEU A 67 4.37 8.21 -2.81
C LEU A 67 4.75 9.47 -2.02
N TYR A 68 3.85 10.44 -1.89
CA TYR A 68 4.08 11.63 -1.08
C TYR A 68 4.31 11.28 0.39
N ASN A 69 3.40 10.53 1.02
CA ASN A 69 3.51 10.17 2.43
C ASN A 69 4.72 9.28 2.69
N LEU A 70 5.10 8.42 1.72
CA LEU A 70 6.30 7.60 1.80
C LEU A 70 7.58 8.45 1.78
N VAL A 71 7.66 9.48 0.93
CA VAL A 71 8.80 10.42 0.92
C VAL A 71 8.87 11.22 2.23
N VAL A 72 7.73 11.65 2.78
CA VAL A 72 7.70 12.31 4.10
C VAL A 72 8.22 11.38 5.19
N LEU A 73 7.85 10.09 5.15
CA LEU A 73 8.37 9.09 6.08
C LEU A 73 9.88 8.89 5.94
N TRP A 74 10.40 8.82 4.70
CA TRP A 74 11.85 8.74 4.46
C TRP A 74 12.59 9.92 5.07
N VAL A 75 12.10 11.14 4.90
CA VAL A 75 12.71 12.33 5.53
C VAL A 75 12.65 12.25 7.05
N GLU A 76 11.54 11.82 7.64
CA GLU A 76 11.41 11.61 9.09
C GLU A 76 12.35 10.52 9.63
N MET A 77 12.75 9.57 8.78
CA MET A 77 13.68 8.48 9.09
C MET A 77 15.13 8.78 8.72
N GLY A 78 15.40 9.89 8.02
CA GLY A 78 16.73 10.22 7.51
C GLY A 78 17.20 9.36 6.33
N ILE A 79 16.25 8.80 5.56
CA ILE A 79 16.53 7.96 4.39
C ILE A 79 16.62 8.84 3.14
N ASP A 80 17.66 8.61 2.32
CA ASP A 80 17.80 9.24 1.01
C ASP A 80 17.12 8.37 -0.08
N PRO A 81 16.39 8.96 -1.04
CA PRO A 81 15.83 8.20 -2.16
C PRO A 81 16.88 7.38 -2.92
N GLU A 82 18.13 7.84 -2.99
CA GLU A 82 19.20 7.10 -3.67
C GLU A 82 19.52 5.76 -2.98
N ASP A 83 19.31 5.64 -1.66
CA ASP A 83 19.43 4.36 -0.95
C ASP A 83 18.35 3.36 -1.41
N ILE A 84 17.14 3.86 -1.69
CA ILE A 84 16.01 3.05 -2.17
C ILE A 84 16.27 2.59 -3.61
N TRP A 85 16.75 3.48 -4.48
CA TRP A 85 17.10 3.14 -5.86
C TRP A 85 18.27 2.16 -5.91
N ALA A 86 19.29 2.33 -5.06
CA ALA A 86 20.39 1.38 -4.94
C ALA A 86 19.89 -0.02 -4.54
N GLU A 87 18.95 -0.11 -3.57
CA GLU A 87 18.34 -1.38 -3.19
C GLU A 87 17.50 -1.98 -4.34
N MET A 88 16.76 -1.17 -5.09
CA MET A 88 15.99 -1.65 -6.25
C MET A 88 16.90 -2.20 -7.34
N HIS A 89 17.96 -1.49 -7.72
CA HIS A 89 18.95 -1.99 -8.68
C HIS A 89 19.65 -3.26 -8.18
N ARG A 90 19.96 -3.34 -6.88
CA ARG A 90 20.51 -4.56 -6.28
C ARG A 90 19.56 -5.75 -6.46
N ARG A 91 18.25 -5.57 -6.24
CA ARG A 91 17.24 -6.63 -6.45
C ARG A 91 17.12 -7.02 -7.91
N GLU A 92 17.08 -6.04 -8.81
CA GLU A 92 17.03 -6.27 -10.24
C GLU A 92 18.21 -7.10 -10.73
N ASN A 93 19.43 -6.76 -10.29
CA ASN A 93 20.64 -7.50 -10.66
C ASN A 93 20.67 -8.93 -10.10
N LEU A 94 20.06 -9.16 -8.95
CA LEU A 94 20.08 -10.47 -8.29
C LEU A 94 18.93 -11.39 -8.73
N MET A 95 17.78 -10.83 -9.09
CA MET A 95 16.53 -11.59 -9.22
C MET A 95 15.71 -11.19 -10.48
N GLY A 96 16.18 -10.24 -11.28
CA GLY A 96 15.40 -9.63 -12.35
C GLY A 96 14.41 -8.58 -11.84
N MET A 97 13.73 -7.86 -12.76
CA MET A 97 12.95 -6.65 -12.45
C MET A 97 11.79 -6.84 -11.45
N ALA A 98 11.30 -8.06 -11.22
CA ALA A 98 10.05 -8.30 -10.49
C ALA A 98 10.14 -9.31 -9.31
N GLU A 99 11.30 -9.92 -9.04
CA GLU A 99 11.38 -10.92 -7.98
C GLU A 99 11.69 -10.32 -6.59
N LYS A 100 11.02 -10.89 -5.58
CA LYS A 100 11.09 -10.49 -4.17
C LYS A 100 12.11 -11.34 -3.42
N LEU A 101 12.90 -10.71 -2.53
CA LEU A 101 13.81 -11.44 -1.63
C LEU A 101 13.08 -12.60 -0.93
N PRO A 102 13.63 -13.82 -0.95
CA PRO A 102 13.13 -14.91 -0.13
C PRO A 102 13.07 -14.44 1.32
N LYS A 103 11.90 -14.56 1.97
CA LYS A 103 11.82 -14.31 3.42
C LYS A 103 12.88 -15.21 4.08
N PRO A 104 13.77 -14.68 4.95
CA PRO A 104 14.65 -15.53 5.72
C PRO A 104 13.79 -16.57 6.44
N ARG A 105 13.98 -17.85 6.16
CA ARG A 105 13.37 -18.90 6.98
C ARG A 105 13.96 -18.70 8.37
N ALA A 106 13.14 -18.19 9.30
CA ALA A 106 13.48 -18.23 10.71
C ALA A 106 13.85 -19.68 11.03
N LYS A 107 15.06 -19.90 11.55
CA LYS A 107 15.42 -21.22 12.06
C LYS A 107 14.38 -21.58 13.10
N ALA A 108 13.66 -22.69 12.88
CA ALA A 108 12.86 -23.31 13.91
C ALA A 108 13.82 -23.88 14.98
N SER A 109 14.33 -23.02 15.85
CA SER A 109 14.90 -23.43 17.13
C SER A 109 13.80 -23.28 18.16
N GLY A 110 13.18 -24.42 18.49
CA GLY A 110 12.19 -24.49 19.55
C GLY A 110 12.81 -24.07 20.88
N LEU A 111 12.23 -23.04 21.49
CA LEU A 111 12.14 -22.89 22.93
C LEU A 111 10.89 -22.05 23.20
N GLY A 112 9.98 -22.62 23.97
CA GLY A 112 8.70 -22.01 24.29
C GLY A 112 8.85 -20.74 25.11
N MET A 113 8.16 -19.70 24.67
CA MET A 113 7.51 -18.73 25.54
C MET A 113 6.36 -18.14 24.74
N GLY A 114 5.13 -18.39 25.19
CA GLY A 114 3.93 -17.93 24.52
C GLY A 114 3.87 -16.41 24.52
N VAL A 115 4.01 -15.81 23.34
CA VAL A 115 3.44 -14.50 23.05
C VAL A 115 2.47 -14.75 21.90
N ARG A 116 1.18 -14.83 22.23
CA ARG A 116 0.13 -14.74 21.23
C ARG A 116 0.26 -13.36 20.60
N LEU A 117 0.65 -13.31 19.33
CA LEU A 117 0.34 -12.16 18.49
C LEU A 117 -1.18 -12.07 18.51
N SER A 118 -1.73 -11.17 19.31
CA SER A 118 -3.16 -10.93 19.29
C SER A 118 -3.53 -10.33 17.94
N ASP A 119 -4.68 -10.77 17.43
CA ASP A 119 -5.30 -10.41 16.16
C ASP A 119 -5.70 -8.92 16.06
N ASP A 120 -5.13 -8.04 16.90
CA ASP A 120 -5.59 -6.68 17.15
C ASP A 120 -4.82 -5.59 16.39
N LEU A 121 -3.83 -5.94 15.57
CA LEU A 121 -3.07 -4.95 14.79
C LEU A 121 -3.79 -4.47 13.52
N PHE A 122 -4.94 -5.06 13.18
CA PHE A 122 -5.75 -4.70 12.00
C PHE A 122 -7.24 -4.47 12.29
N ALA A 123 -7.69 -4.64 13.55
CA ALA A 123 -9.12 -4.77 13.84
C ALA A 123 -9.81 -3.53 14.45
N THR A 124 -9.11 -2.42 14.67
CA THR A 124 -9.75 -1.20 15.16
C THR A 124 -9.24 0.02 14.38
N ASP A 125 -10.19 0.73 13.78
CA ASP A 125 -10.04 1.95 12.98
C ASP A 125 -9.73 1.78 11.47
N LEU A 126 -10.22 0.73 10.82
CA LEU A 126 -10.65 0.88 9.43
C LEU A 126 -12.09 1.45 9.45
N PRO A 127 -12.37 2.60 8.81
CA PRO A 127 -13.73 3.13 8.77
C PRO A 127 -14.68 2.09 8.16
N ALA A 128 -15.89 2.01 8.73
CA ALA A 128 -16.84 0.92 8.47
C ALA A 128 -17.35 0.87 7.01
N ASP A 129 -17.07 1.90 6.22
CA ASP A 129 -17.37 2.01 4.79
C ASP A 129 -16.46 1.13 3.90
N LEU A 130 -15.25 0.79 4.34
CA LEU A 130 -14.28 0.02 3.54
C LEU A 130 -14.57 -1.49 3.46
N LEU A 131 -15.33 -2.06 4.40
CA LEU A 131 -15.66 -3.49 4.41
C LEU A 131 -16.82 -3.87 3.47
N GLY A 132 -17.58 -2.88 2.98
CA GLY A 132 -18.74 -3.10 2.12
C GLY A 132 -18.40 -3.48 0.68
N ALA A 133 -17.22 -3.06 0.18
CA ALA A 133 -16.81 -3.23 -1.22
C ALA A 133 -16.29 -4.64 -1.53
N VAL A 134 -15.62 -5.31 -0.58
CA VAL A 134 -14.99 -6.62 -0.79
C VAL A 134 -16.00 -7.79 -0.81
N ARG A 135 -17.21 -7.60 -0.26
CA ARG A 135 -18.20 -8.69 -0.12
C ARG A 135 -19.18 -8.87 -1.28
N ARG A 136 -19.12 -8.07 -2.35
CA ARG A 136 -20.09 -8.14 -3.47
C ARG A 136 -19.63 -8.87 -4.72
N GLU A 137 -18.46 -9.50 -4.74
CA GLU A 137 -17.90 -10.07 -5.98
C GLU A 137 -17.63 -11.59 -5.97
N THR A 138 -18.21 -12.35 -5.02
CA THR A 138 -18.12 -13.82 -5.01
C THR A 138 -19.42 -14.52 -5.43
N THR A 139 -20.10 -14.01 -6.45
CA THR A 139 -21.10 -14.79 -7.19
C THR A 139 -20.73 -14.76 -8.67
N GLU A 140 -19.84 -15.66 -9.05
CA GLU A 140 -19.53 -16.02 -10.44
C GLU A 140 -20.77 -16.61 -11.16
N PRO A 141 -20.90 -16.41 -12.49
CA PRO A 141 -21.96 -16.96 -13.33
C PRO A 141 -21.55 -18.25 -14.08
N GLY A 142 -22.53 -19.11 -14.37
CA GLY A 142 -22.42 -20.29 -15.25
C GLY A 142 -22.79 -21.60 -14.52
N THR A 143 -23.45 -22.61 -15.09
CA THR A 143 -23.76 -22.97 -16.48
C THR A 143 -24.77 -24.12 -16.39
N GLU A 144 -25.88 -24.11 -17.14
CA GLU A 144 -26.61 -25.33 -17.56
C GLU A 144 -27.52 -24.93 -18.73
N ALA A 145 -27.12 -25.21 -19.97
CA ALA A 145 -27.25 -26.48 -20.69
C ALA A 145 -28.49 -26.46 -21.62
N SER A 146 -28.16 -26.51 -22.91
CA SER A 146 -29.03 -26.66 -24.07
C SER A 146 -29.85 -27.96 -24.04
N ALA A 147 -31.17 -27.86 -24.31
CA ALA A 147 -31.94 -28.90 -24.99
C ALA A 147 -33.17 -28.29 -25.69
N SER A 148 -33.38 -28.67 -26.96
CA SER A 148 -34.48 -28.27 -27.86
C SER A 148 -35.52 -29.44 -28.01
N PRO A 149 -36.56 -29.41 -28.88
CA PRO A 149 -37.96 -29.26 -28.48
C PRO A 149 -38.90 -30.43 -28.89
N ALA A 150 -39.95 -30.70 -28.11
CA ALA A 150 -41.18 -31.44 -28.46
C ALA A 150 -42.13 -31.35 -27.24
N ALA A 151 -43.46 -31.30 -27.28
CA ALA A 151 -44.44 -31.70 -28.27
C ALA A 151 -45.75 -30.89 -28.08
N ARG A 152 -46.61 -31.03 -29.09
CA ARG A 152 -47.87 -30.35 -29.35
C ARG A 152 -49.04 -31.27 -28.96
N THR A 153 -49.99 -30.79 -28.17
CA THR A 153 -51.38 -31.30 -28.00
C THR A 153 -52.13 -30.18 -27.26
N ARG A 154 -53.06 -29.43 -27.88
CA ARG A 154 -54.50 -29.75 -28.06
C ARG A 154 -55.12 -30.48 -26.89
#